data_AF-A0A4Y8SII6-F1
#
_entry.id   AF-A0A4Y8SII6-F1
#
_cell.length_a   1.000
_cell.length_b   1.000
_cell.length_c   1.000
_cell.angle_alpha   90.00
_cell.angle_beta   90.00
_cell.angle_gamma   90.00
#
_symmetry.space_group_name_H-M   'P 1'
#
loop_
_entity.id
_entity.type
_entity.pdbx_description
1 polymer ?
#
loop_
_entity_poly.entity_id
_entity_poly.type
_entity_poly.pdbx_seq_one_letter_code
_entity_poly.pdbx_strand_id
1 'polypeptide(L)'
;MKKACYLFFAIFSCITVFGVLPAGAQCAACTAAVETSSQGGSHATAGLNAGIMYLLAAPYLVVAVGGYIWYKKYRRRNVVLDLPNEKLNLN
;
A
#
# COMPACT_ATOMS: atom_id res chain seq x y z
N MET A 1 29.33 -6.39 -6.41
CA MET A 1 27.98 -6.89 -6.07
C MET A 1 27.08 -5.82 -5.44
N LYS A 2 27.43 -5.23 -4.29
CA LYS A 2 26.58 -4.22 -3.61
C LYS A 2 26.26 -2.99 -4.49
N LYS A 3 27.25 -2.47 -5.22
CA LYS A 3 27.07 -1.33 -6.14
C LYS A 3 26.12 -1.63 -7.31
N ALA A 4 26.15 -2.87 -7.83
CA ALA A 4 25.22 -3.32 -8.86
C ALA A 4 23.80 -3.51 -8.32
N CYS A 5 23.66 -4.00 -7.08
CA CYS A 5 22.39 -4.05 -6.36
C CYS A 5 21.80 -2.65 -6.14
N TYR A 6 22.61 -1.67 -5.71
CA TYR A 6 22.15 -0.29 -5.55
C TYR A 6 21.76 0.35 -6.90
N LEU A 7 22.52 0.07 -7.95
CA LEU A 7 22.20 0.55 -9.29
C LEU A 7 20.87 -0.04 -9.80
N PHE A 8 20.68 -1.34 -9.61
CA PHE A 8 19.43 -2.03 -9.99
C PHE A 8 18.22 -1.50 -9.20
N PHE A 9 18.40 -1.28 -7.88
CA PHE A 9 17.36 -0.71 -7.02
C PHE A 9 17.04 0.74 -7.40
N ALA A 10 18.05 1.54 -7.74
CA ALA A 10 17.87 2.91 -8.20
C ALA A 10 17.15 2.98 -9.56
N ILE A 11 17.48 2.10 -10.50
CA ILE A 11 16.82 2.00 -11.80
C ILE A 11 15.36 1.57 -11.63
N PHE A 12 15.09 0.55 -10.81
CA PHE A 12 13.73 0.10 -10.51
C PHE A 12 12.89 1.22 -9.88
N SER A 13 13.44 1.94 -8.89
CA SER A 13 12.81 3.10 -8.26
C SER A 13 12.53 4.24 -9.25
N CYS A 14 13.43 4.48 -10.19
CA CYS A 14 13.26 5.52 -11.21
C CYS A 14 12.13 5.16 -12.18
N ILE A 15 12.07 3.90 -12.63
CA ILE A 15 11.05 3.41 -13.56
C ILE A 15 9.65 3.49 -12.92
N THR A 16 9.50 3.20 -11.64
CA THR A 16 8.20 3.28 -10.96
C THR A 16 7.72 4.72 -10.73
N VAL A 17 8.63 5.67 -10.54
CA VAL A 17 8.28 7.10 -10.35
C VAL A 17 7.92 7.80 -11.66
N PHE A 18 8.61 7.47 -12.76
CA PHE A 18 8.43 8.17 -14.04
C PHE A 18 7.61 7.37 -15.08
N GLY A 19 7.32 6.09 -14.82
CA GLY A 19 6.59 5.21 -15.73
C GLY A 19 5.07 5.33 -15.59
N VAL A 20 4.50 6.46 -16.01
CA VAL A 20 3.04 6.64 -16.07
C VAL A 20 2.57 6.42 -17.52
N LEU A 21 2.39 5.16 -17.91
CA LEU A 21 1.73 4.82 -19.17
C LEU A 21 0.20 4.89 -18.99
N PRO A 22 -0.56 5.30 -20.02
CA PRO A 22 -2.02 5.19 -19.98
C PRO A 22 -2.41 3.70 -19.91
N ALA A 23 -2.74 3.22 -18.72
CA ALA A 23 -3.23 1.89 -18.52
C ALA A 23 -4.71 1.83 -18.96
N GLY A 24 -5.00 1.08 -20.02
CA GLY A 24 -6.37 0.60 -20.25
C GLY A 24 -6.83 -0.20 -19.04
N ALA A 25 -8.12 -0.13 -18.69
CA ALA A 25 -8.67 -0.84 -17.55
C ALA A 25 -8.29 -2.33 -17.59
N GLN A 26 -7.51 -2.79 -16.59
CA GLN A 26 -6.91 -4.14 -16.59
C GLN A 26 -7.84 -5.22 -16.01
N CYS A 27 -9.11 -4.89 -15.73
CA CYS A 27 -10.10 -5.83 -15.23
C CYS A 27 -11.41 -5.70 -16.01
N ALA A 28 -11.93 -6.85 -16.48
CA ALA A 28 -13.10 -6.97 -17.37
C ALA A 28 -14.35 -6.24 -16.85
N ALA A 29 -14.49 -6.11 -15.53
CA ALA A 29 -15.58 -5.37 -14.90
C ALA A 29 -15.51 -3.85 -15.19
N CYS A 30 -14.30 -3.27 -15.20
CA CYS A 30 -14.12 -1.84 -15.49
C CYS A 30 -14.34 -1.54 -16.98
N THR A 31 -13.95 -2.46 -17.87
CA THR A 31 -14.22 -2.35 -19.31
C THR A 31 -15.73 -2.39 -19.59
N ALA A 32 -16.46 -3.36 -19.02
CA ALA A 32 -17.91 -3.47 -19.20
C ALA A 32 -18.68 -2.26 -18.66
N ALA A 33 -18.25 -1.68 -17.53
CA ALA A 33 -18.82 -0.45 -16.98
C ALA A 33 -18.57 0.78 -17.88
N VAL A 34 -17.42 0.82 -18.56
CA VAL A 34 -17.07 1.90 -19.49
C VAL A 34 -17.85 1.80 -20.79
N GLU A 35 -17.97 0.61 -21.36
CA GLU A 35 -18.73 0.36 -22.59
C GLU A 35 -20.22 0.66 -22.40
N THR A 36 -20.82 0.22 -21.30
CA THR A 36 -22.24 0.50 -21.00
C THR A 36 -22.54 1.99 -20.76
N SER A 37 -21.63 2.71 -20.09
CA SER A 37 -21.81 4.14 -19.82
C SER A 37 -21.63 5.01 -21.07
N SER A 38 -20.68 4.64 -21.95
CA SER A 38 -20.40 5.36 -23.19
C SER A 38 -21.50 5.19 -24.26
N GLN A 39 -22.13 4.02 -24.34
CA GLN A 39 -23.27 3.80 -25.24
C GLN A 39 -24.56 4.51 -24.77
N GLY A 40 -24.71 4.75 -23.46
CA GLY A 40 -25.86 5.45 -22.88
C GLY A 40 -25.76 6.98 -22.85
N GLY A 41 -24.71 7.57 -23.41
CA GLY A 41 -24.48 9.04 -23.39
C GLY A 41 -24.19 9.61 -22.01
N SER A 42 -23.89 8.76 -21.01
CA SER A 42 -23.69 9.17 -19.63
C SER A 42 -22.20 9.27 -19.30
N HIS A 43 -21.78 10.40 -18.71
CA HIS A 43 -20.41 10.64 -18.23
C HIS A 43 -20.06 9.84 -16.95
N ALA A 44 -20.80 8.77 -16.63
CA ALA A 44 -20.66 7.97 -15.41
C ALA A 44 -19.27 7.33 -15.23
N THR A 45 -18.43 7.34 -16.26
CA THR A 45 -17.06 6.81 -16.26
C THR A 45 -15.99 7.86 -15.96
N ALA A 46 -16.34 9.15 -15.98
CA ALA A 46 -15.44 10.22 -15.59
C ALA A 46 -15.15 10.10 -14.09
N GLY A 47 -13.98 9.56 -13.74
CA GLY A 47 -13.54 9.39 -12.35
C GLY A 47 -13.58 7.96 -11.81
N LEU A 48 -13.84 6.94 -12.64
CA LEU A 48 -13.83 5.54 -12.20
C LEU A 48 -12.50 5.13 -11.54
N ASN A 49 -11.36 5.57 -12.09
CA ASN A 49 -10.04 5.31 -11.50
C ASN A 49 -9.88 5.95 -10.11
N ALA A 50 -10.49 7.11 -9.87
CA ALA A 50 -10.51 7.74 -8.55
C ALA A 50 -11.40 6.95 -7.58
N GLY A 51 -12.52 6.42 -8.06
CA GLY A 51 -13.39 5.52 -7.29
C GLY A 51 -12.69 4.21 -6.88
N ILE A 52 -11.94 3.58 -7.79
CA ILE A 52 -11.15 2.36 -7.50
C ILE A 52 -10.09 2.66 -6.43
N MET A 53 -9.35 3.77 -6.58
CA MET A 53 -8.36 4.18 -5.57
C MET A 53 -8.99 4.45 -4.21
N TYR A 54 -10.18 5.05 -4.16
CA TYR A 54 -10.91 5.30 -2.92
C TYR A 54 -11.35 3.99 -2.23
N LEU A 55 -11.96 3.07 -3.00
CA LEU A 55 -12.39 1.76 -2.49
C LEU A 55 -11.21 0.89 -2.07
N LEU A 56 -10.07 0.96 -2.77
CA LEU A 56 -8.85 0.27 -2.39
C LEU A 56 -8.24 0.87 -1.12
N ALA A 57 -8.20 2.19 -0.97
CA ALA A 57 -7.60 2.86 0.18
C ALA A 57 -8.40 2.65 1.48
N ALA A 58 -9.73 2.59 1.39
CA ALA A 58 -10.63 2.46 2.54
C ALA A 58 -10.26 1.32 3.52
N PRO A 59 -10.10 0.04 3.09
CA PRO A 59 -9.76 -1.05 4.02
C PRO A 59 -8.41 -0.85 4.69
N TYR A 60 -7.40 -0.33 3.99
CA TYR A 60 -6.08 -0.06 4.58
C TYR A 60 -6.13 1.06 5.61
N LEU A 61 -6.90 2.13 5.36
CA LEU A 61 -7.07 3.23 6.30
C LEU A 61 -7.78 2.77 7.58
N VAL A 62 -8.83 1.95 7.45
CA VAL A 62 -9.55 1.38 8.60
C VAL A 62 -8.62 0.53 9.46
N VAL A 63 -7.82 -0.34 8.83
CA VAL A 63 -6.84 -1.18 9.55
C VAL A 63 -5.74 -0.34 10.19
N ALA A 64 -5.21 0.67 9.49
CA ALA A 64 -4.16 1.55 10.01
C ALA A 64 -4.63 2.34 11.24
N VAL A 65 -5.82 2.95 11.17
CA VAL A 65 -6.41 3.70 12.29
C VAL A 65 -6.72 2.77 13.46
N GLY A 66 -7.37 1.63 13.19
CA GLY A 66 -7.68 0.63 14.21
C GLY A 66 -6.42 0.10 14.91
N GLY A 67 -5.40 -0.26 14.13
CA GLY A 67 -4.10 -0.72 14.62
C GLY A 67 -3.37 0.34 15.44
N TYR A 68 -3.40 1.60 15.01
CA TYR A 68 -2.80 2.72 15.76
C TYR A 68 -3.46 2.93 17.12
N ILE A 69 -4.80 2.93 17.16
CA ILE A 69 -5.57 3.08 18.41
C ILE A 69 -5.28 1.90 19.35
N TRP A 70 -5.32 0.66 18.82
CA TRP A 70 -5.01 -0.54 19.58
C TRP A 70 -3.59 -0.49 20.14
N TYR A 71 -2.60 -0.18 19.32
CA TYR A 71 -1.21 -0.05 19.75
C TYR A 71 -1.04 0.98 20.86
N LYS A 72 -1.63 2.18 20.70
CA LYS A 72 -1.54 3.23 21.73
C LYS A 72 -2.20 2.82 23.04
N LYS A 73 -3.32 2.09 22.98
CA LYS A 73 -4.08 1.65 24.16
C LYS A 73 -3.42 0.49 24.90
N TYR A 74 -2.87 -0.49 24.17
CA TYR A 74 -2.38 -1.74 24.74
C TYR A 74 -0.86 -1.82 24.88
N ARG A 75 -0.11 -0.85 24.34
CA ARG A 75 1.34 -0.78 24.55
C ARG A 75 1.66 -0.53 26.04
N ARG A 76 2.21 -1.55 26.71
CA ARG A 76 2.73 -1.41 28.07
C ARG A 76 3.88 -0.38 28.07
N ARG A 77 3.75 0.65 28.90
CA ARG A 77 4.72 1.76 28.99
C ARG A 77 5.87 1.46 29.96
N ASN A 78 5.65 0.54 30.91
CA ASN A 78 6.61 0.20 31.96
C ASN A 78 6.78 -1.32 32.00
N VAL A 79 7.58 -1.85 31.07
CA VAL A 79 8.06 -3.24 31.16
C VAL A 79 9.33 -3.18 31.99
N VAL A 80 9.25 -3.64 33.23
CA VAL A 80 10.45 -3.90 34.03
C VAL A 80 11.16 -5.06 33.35
N LEU A 81 12.25 -4.76 32.66
CA LEU A 81 13.14 -5.77 32.11
C LEU A 81 14.01 -6.25 33.26
N ASP A 82 13.51 -7.23 34.01
CA ASP A 82 14.34 -8.00 34.94
C ASP A 82 15.30 -8.85 34.11
N LEU A 83 16.37 -8.23 33.60
CA LEU A 83 17.52 -8.98 33.11
C LEU A 83 18.21 -9.57 34.35
N PRO A 84 18.31 -10.91 34.47
CA PRO A 84 19.17 -11.49 35.47
C PRO A 84 20.59 -10.95 35.28
N ASN A 85 21.24 -10.54 36.38
CA ASN A 85 22.62 -10.01 36.37
C ASN A 85 23.67 -11.11 36.13
N GLU A 86 23.27 -12.22 35.54
CA GLU A 86 24.15 -13.33 35.22
C GLU A 86 24.81 -13.04 33.86
N LYS A 87 26.13 -13.13 33.80
CA LYS A 87 26.84 -13.03 32.53
C LYS A 87 26.51 -14.30 31.73
N LEU A 88 25.88 -14.13 30.55
CA LEU A 88 25.69 -15.25 29.62
C LEU A 88 27.07 -15.81 29.26
N ASN A 89 27.41 -16.99 29.81
CA ASN A 89 28.55 -17.78 29.39
C ASN A 89 28.20 -18.45 28.06
N LEU A 90 28.40 -17.68 27.00
CA LEU A 90 28.47 -18.19 25.64
C LEU A 90 29.85 -18.84 25.50
N ASN A 91 29.89 -20.16 25.69
CA ASN A 91 31.04 -21.02 25.39
C ASN A 91 31.56 -20.79 23.98
#